data_AF-A0A1R3V6G9-F1
#
_entry.id   AF-A0A1R3V6G9-F1
#
_cell.length_a   1.000
_cell.length_b   1.000
_cell.length_c   1.000
_cell.angle_alpha   90.00
_cell.angle_beta   90.00
_cell.angle_gamma   90.00
#
_symmetry.space_group_name_H-M   'P 1'
#
loop_
_entity.id
_entity.type
_entity.pdbx_description
1 polymer ?
#
loop_
_entity_poly.entity_id
_entity_poly.type
_entity_poly.pdbx_seq_one_letter_code
_entity_poly.pdbx_strand_id
1 'polypeptide(L)'
;MKPDDLMIIGEPPAKLVKALAVIADKLHPAFDSTVSNIVPGKSKESCVLASLAVRDFLWRIGFKDARLQTVYTIVRGLDAEGNQTHSVGVGDHKGMRTLDKRDTRDTPVAWSGHMVVLVDSFLIDPTVYQMRRPAWEGLPGMMVLPLDLVGAERQLGLDPLAGTEALWDDKRVVMIWLAQENERWRSVHDTRRDRRAPVVKALVQAFGRWQEGGN
;
A
#
# COMPACT_ATOMS: atom_id res chain seq x y z
N MET A 1 -15.58 -10.09 -4.50
CA MET A 1 -15.01 -8.77 -4.22
C MET A 1 -16.11 -7.74 -4.39
N LYS A 2 -16.22 -6.73 -3.53
CA LYS A 2 -17.08 -5.59 -3.87
C LYS A 2 -16.31 -4.77 -4.92
N PRO A 3 -16.95 -4.30 -6.01
CA PRO A 3 -16.33 -3.45 -7.03
C PRO A 3 -15.52 -2.25 -6.48
N ASP A 4 -15.80 -1.85 -5.24
CA ASP A 4 -15.27 -0.64 -4.59
C ASP A 4 -13.94 -0.84 -3.85
N ASP A 5 -13.28 -2.00 -3.96
CA ASP A 5 -12.06 -2.28 -3.16
C ASP A 5 -10.78 -1.64 -3.75
N LEU A 6 -10.84 -1.15 -4.99
CA LEU A 6 -9.75 -0.44 -5.68
C LEU A 6 -10.20 0.97 -6.06
N MET A 7 -9.45 1.98 -5.63
CA MET A 7 -9.56 3.35 -6.13
C MET A 7 -8.32 3.73 -6.93
N ILE A 8 -8.54 4.25 -8.14
CA ILE A 8 -7.49 4.79 -9.00
C ILE A 8 -7.74 6.28 -9.17
N ILE A 9 -6.72 7.08 -8.87
CA ILE A 9 -6.68 8.52 -9.13
C ILE A 9 -5.65 8.76 -10.25
N GLY A 10 -6.00 9.63 -11.19
CA GLY A 10 -5.21 9.89 -12.39
C GLY A 10 -5.46 8.86 -13.51
N GLU A 11 -4.57 8.85 -14.50
CA GLU A 11 -4.71 8.06 -15.72
C GLU A 11 -3.50 7.13 -15.93
N PRO A 12 -3.43 5.97 -15.23
CA PRO A 12 -2.36 5.02 -15.46
C PRO A 12 -2.39 4.46 -16.88
N PRO A 13 -1.24 4.03 -17.46
CA PRO A 13 -1.22 3.35 -18.75
C PRO A 13 -2.14 2.13 -18.76
N ALA A 14 -2.78 1.82 -19.90
CA ALA A 14 -3.77 0.73 -20.00
C ALA A 14 -3.25 -0.63 -19.48
N LYS A 15 -1.97 -0.93 -19.74
CA LYS A 15 -1.31 -2.14 -19.21
C LYS A 15 -1.26 -2.16 -17.68
N LEU A 16 -1.02 -1.00 -17.06
CA LEU A 16 -1.02 -0.86 -15.61
C LEU A 16 -2.46 -0.97 -15.07
N VAL A 17 -3.46 -0.32 -15.68
CA VAL A 17 -4.87 -0.48 -15.31
C VAL A 17 -5.29 -1.96 -15.29
N LYS A 18 -4.95 -2.72 -16.34
CA LYS A 18 -5.16 -4.18 -16.40
C LYS A 18 -4.46 -4.91 -15.26
N ALA A 19 -3.22 -4.55 -14.93
CA ALA A 19 -2.47 -5.15 -13.84
C ALA A 19 -3.11 -4.84 -12.47
N LEU A 20 -3.59 -3.60 -12.27
CA LEU A 20 -4.26 -3.15 -11.05
C LEU A 20 -5.57 -3.88 -10.83
N ALA A 21 -6.36 -4.11 -11.89
CA ALA A 21 -7.58 -4.93 -11.81
C ALA A 21 -7.27 -6.36 -11.35
N VAL A 22 -6.20 -6.97 -11.86
CA VAL A 22 -5.75 -8.30 -11.42
C VAL A 22 -5.25 -8.28 -9.97
N ILE A 23 -4.49 -7.27 -9.57
CA ILE A 23 -4.00 -7.14 -8.19
C ILE A 23 -5.19 -7.04 -7.25
N ALA A 24 -6.11 -6.10 -7.51
CA ALA A 24 -7.30 -5.91 -6.71
C ALA A 24 -8.08 -7.22 -6.56
N ASP A 25 -8.40 -7.89 -7.69
CA ASP A 25 -9.22 -9.10 -7.69
C ASP A 25 -8.54 -10.33 -7.05
N LYS A 26 -7.23 -10.50 -7.24
CA LYS A 26 -6.57 -11.78 -6.96
C LYS A 26 -5.55 -11.75 -5.83
N LEU A 27 -4.98 -10.61 -5.45
CA LEU A 27 -3.85 -10.56 -4.50
C LEU A 27 -4.19 -11.21 -3.16
N HIS A 28 -5.19 -10.67 -2.45
CA HIS A 28 -5.55 -11.16 -1.13
C HIS A 28 -6.18 -12.56 -1.17
N PRO A 29 -7.14 -12.87 -2.08
CA PRO A 29 -7.67 -14.22 -2.18
C PRO A 29 -6.61 -15.29 -2.51
N ALA A 30 -5.58 -14.93 -3.27
CA ALA A 30 -4.48 -15.87 -3.55
C ALA A 30 -3.64 -16.15 -2.31
N PHE A 31 -3.41 -15.17 -1.42
CA PHE A 31 -2.76 -15.46 -0.14
C PHE A 31 -3.58 -16.42 0.71
N ASP A 32 -4.88 -16.19 0.81
CA ASP A 32 -5.79 -16.98 1.65
C ASP A 32 -5.92 -18.45 1.16
N SER A 33 -5.79 -18.68 -0.16
CA SER A 33 -6.01 -19.99 -0.77
C SER A 33 -4.74 -20.78 -1.10
N THR A 34 -3.61 -20.12 -1.35
CA THR A 34 -2.39 -20.79 -1.87
C THR A 34 -1.28 -20.94 -0.84
N VAL A 35 -1.38 -20.27 0.31
CA VAL A 35 -0.31 -20.23 1.31
C VAL A 35 -0.83 -20.74 2.66
N SER A 36 -0.59 -22.03 2.93
CA SER A 36 -1.18 -22.76 4.07
C SER A 36 -0.80 -22.22 5.46
N ASN A 37 0.28 -21.44 5.57
CA ASN A 37 0.73 -20.84 6.83
C ASN A 37 0.38 -19.34 6.96
N ILE A 38 -0.56 -18.85 6.15
CA ILE A 38 -1.12 -17.50 6.25
C ILE A 38 -2.58 -17.62 6.66
N VAL A 39 -2.94 -16.98 7.77
CA VAL A 39 -4.33 -16.90 8.22
C VAL A 39 -5.13 -16.08 7.19
N PRO A 40 -6.33 -16.52 6.78
CA PRO A 40 -7.17 -15.77 5.86
C PRO A 40 -7.35 -14.31 6.28
N GLY A 41 -7.23 -13.38 5.34
CA GLY A 41 -7.31 -11.94 5.57
C GLY A 41 -6.02 -11.30 6.08
N LYS A 42 -5.03 -12.07 6.56
CA LYS A 42 -3.79 -11.50 7.12
C LYS A 42 -3.00 -10.66 6.13
N SER A 43 -3.09 -10.97 4.84
CA SER A 43 -2.44 -10.21 3.78
C SER A 43 -2.94 -8.77 3.67
N LYS A 44 -4.18 -8.46 4.11
CA LYS A 44 -4.73 -7.10 4.15
C LYS A 44 -4.10 -6.23 5.24
N GLU A 45 -3.52 -6.86 6.25
CA GLU A 45 -2.82 -6.22 7.37
C GLU A 45 -1.30 -6.25 7.20
N SER A 46 -0.78 -6.85 6.13
CA SER A 46 0.67 -7.01 5.91
C SER A 46 1.10 -6.25 4.67
N CYS A 47 1.43 -4.97 4.84
CA CYS A 47 1.95 -4.12 3.78
C CYS A 47 3.27 -4.68 3.21
N VAL A 48 4.12 -5.29 4.04
CA VAL A 48 5.38 -5.89 3.58
C VAL A 48 5.10 -7.03 2.60
N LEU A 49 4.25 -7.97 3.00
CA LEU A 49 3.94 -9.15 2.20
C LEU A 49 3.22 -8.78 0.89
N ALA A 50 2.21 -7.93 0.98
CA ALA A 50 1.40 -7.50 -0.16
C ALA A 50 2.22 -6.70 -1.17
N SER A 51 2.95 -5.67 -0.73
CA SER A 51 3.73 -4.81 -1.62
C SER A 51 4.91 -5.56 -2.28
N LEU A 52 5.54 -6.51 -1.58
CA LEU A 52 6.54 -7.39 -2.20
C LEU A 52 5.95 -8.25 -3.33
N ALA A 53 4.78 -8.86 -3.10
CA ALA A 53 4.11 -9.67 -4.12
C ALA A 53 3.68 -8.82 -5.33
N VAL A 54 3.12 -7.62 -5.08
CA VAL A 54 2.77 -6.66 -6.15
C VAL A 54 4.00 -6.28 -6.96
N ARG A 55 5.10 -5.87 -6.32
CA ARG A 55 6.34 -5.52 -7.02
C ARG A 55 6.88 -6.68 -7.86
N ASP A 56 6.94 -7.88 -7.29
CA ASP A 56 7.43 -9.08 -7.99
C ASP A 56 6.53 -9.44 -9.18
N PHE A 57 5.22 -9.28 -9.06
CA PHE A 57 4.26 -9.46 -10.16
C PHE A 57 4.46 -8.43 -11.28
N LEU A 58 4.54 -7.14 -10.93
CA LEU A 58 4.77 -6.05 -11.89
C LEU A 58 6.07 -6.27 -12.69
N TRP A 59 7.15 -6.67 -12.00
CA TRP A 59 8.41 -7.06 -12.64
C TRP A 59 8.23 -8.20 -13.65
N ARG A 60 7.42 -9.22 -13.32
CA ARG A 60 7.18 -10.37 -14.20
C ARG A 60 6.43 -10.01 -15.47
N ILE A 61 5.54 -9.03 -15.41
CA ILE A 61 4.77 -8.57 -16.58
C ILE A 61 5.43 -7.41 -17.33
N GLY A 62 6.60 -6.94 -16.88
CA GLY A 62 7.48 -6.05 -17.65
C GLY A 62 7.69 -4.65 -17.09
N PHE A 63 7.06 -4.28 -15.97
CA PHE A 63 7.34 -3.02 -15.26
C PHE A 63 8.60 -3.18 -14.40
N LYS A 64 9.77 -3.00 -15.02
CA LYS A 64 11.08 -3.27 -14.40
C LYS A 64 11.55 -2.17 -13.45
N ASP A 65 10.96 -1.00 -13.55
CA ASP A 65 11.15 0.15 -12.67
C ASP A 65 10.37 0.04 -11.35
N ALA A 66 9.42 -0.90 -11.25
CA ALA A 66 8.59 -1.05 -10.06
C ALA A 66 9.46 -1.32 -8.82
N ARG A 67 9.32 -0.49 -7.78
CA ARG A 67 10.17 -0.52 -6.58
C ARG A 67 9.34 -0.36 -5.32
N LEU A 68 9.89 -0.80 -4.20
CA LEU A 68 9.27 -0.60 -2.89
C LEU A 68 9.64 0.77 -2.33
N GLN A 69 8.70 1.39 -1.64
CA GLN A 69 8.95 2.61 -0.88
C GLN A 69 8.35 2.45 0.51
N THR A 70 9.14 2.72 1.53
CA THR A 70 8.62 2.85 2.89
C THR A 70 8.03 4.23 3.09
N VAL A 71 6.88 4.29 3.74
CA VAL A 71 6.11 5.51 3.90
C VAL A 71 5.52 5.61 5.30
N TYR A 72 5.26 6.85 5.69
CA TYR A 72 4.30 7.16 6.74
C TYR A 72 3.05 7.68 6.05
N THR A 73 1.89 7.10 6.36
CA THR A 73 0.62 7.54 5.79
C THR A 73 -0.17 8.30 6.83
N ILE A 74 -0.62 9.50 6.48
CA ILE A 74 -1.54 10.31 7.26
C ILE A 74 -2.92 10.16 6.65
N VAL A 75 -3.93 9.92 7.49
CA VAL A 75 -5.33 10.06 7.13
C VAL A 75 -5.99 10.99 8.15
N ARG A 76 -6.76 11.96 7.66
CA ARG A 76 -7.49 12.95 8.46
C ARG A 76 -8.92 13.04 7.99
N GLY A 77 -9.86 12.87 8.91
CA GLY A 77 -11.26 13.22 8.67
C GLY A 77 -11.49 14.67 9.08
N LEU A 78 -12.16 15.44 8.23
CA LEU A 78 -12.47 16.85 8.42
C LEU A 78 -13.98 17.05 8.50
N ASP A 79 -14.44 18.01 9.31
CA ASP A 79 -15.82 18.51 9.29
C ASP A 79 -16.06 19.49 8.12
N ALA A 80 -17.27 20.05 8.04
CA ALA A 80 -17.67 20.98 6.99
C ALA A 80 -16.88 22.31 7.05
N GLU A 81 -16.46 22.71 8.24
CA GLU A 81 -15.65 23.88 8.51
C GLU A 81 -14.14 23.63 8.26
N GLY A 82 -13.75 22.39 7.96
CA GLY A 82 -12.37 21.98 7.68
C GLY A 82 -11.56 21.64 8.92
N ASN A 83 -12.16 21.58 10.11
CA ASN A 83 -11.47 21.15 11.32
C ASN A 83 -11.29 19.63 11.32
N GLN A 84 -10.13 19.19 11.80
CA GLN A 84 -9.85 17.77 11.94
C GLN A 84 -10.70 17.15 13.06
N THR A 85 -11.58 16.22 12.71
CA THR A 85 -12.38 15.46 13.66
C THR A 85 -11.68 14.18 14.11
N HIS A 86 -10.91 13.57 13.21
CA HIS A 86 -10.25 12.28 13.43
C HIS A 86 -8.93 12.22 12.65
N SER A 87 -7.96 11.44 13.14
CA SER A 87 -6.75 11.14 12.39
C SER A 87 -6.19 9.76 12.73
N VAL A 88 -5.58 9.13 11.74
CA VAL A 88 -4.71 7.97 11.92
C VAL A 88 -3.40 8.21 11.17
N GLY A 89 -2.30 7.79 11.81
CA GLY A 89 -1.01 7.61 11.15
C GLY A 89 -0.70 6.13 11.04
N VAL A 90 -0.25 5.67 9.87
CA VAL A 90 0.27 4.30 9.69
C VAL A 90 1.75 4.38 9.35
N GLY A 91 2.55 3.71 10.18
CA GLY A 91 4.00 3.84 10.21
C GLY A 91 4.48 4.74 11.37
N ASP A 92 5.79 4.94 11.47
CA ASP A 92 6.42 5.80 12.49
C ASP A 92 7.13 6.98 11.82
N HIS A 93 6.47 8.14 11.76
CA HIS A 93 7.01 9.37 11.17
C HIS A 93 8.22 9.94 11.91
N LYS A 94 8.42 9.56 13.18
CA LYS A 94 9.58 9.99 13.99
C LYS A 94 10.78 9.06 13.81
N GLY A 95 10.57 7.95 13.08
CA GLY A 95 11.48 6.85 12.83
C GLY A 95 12.92 7.04 13.32
N MET A 96 13.17 6.63 14.56
CA MET A 96 14.48 6.12 15.02
C MET A 96 15.69 7.06 14.91
N ARG A 97 15.51 8.38 14.91
CA ARG A 97 16.62 9.27 15.31
C ARG A 97 17.05 9.06 16.76
N THR A 98 16.27 8.34 17.57
CA THR A 98 16.42 8.23 19.03
C THR A 98 16.79 6.84 19.57
N LEU A 99 16.91 5.79 18.75
CA LEU A 99 17.49 4.54 19.23
C LEU A 99 19.02 4.66 19.10
N ASP A 100 19.63 5.13 20.19
CA ASP A 100 21.07 5.04 20.40
C ASP A 100 21.51 3.62 20.02
N LYS A 101 22.61 3.49 19.26
CA LYS A 101 23.15 2.18 18.83
C LYS A 101 23.51 1.26 20.02
N ARG A 102 23.34 1.73 21.25
CA ARG A 102 23.57 1.04 22.51
C ARG A 102 22.36 0.27 23.06
N ASP A 103 21.15 0.50 22.53
CA ASP A 103 19.93 -0.17 23.01
C ASP A 103 19.58 -1.43 22.17
N THR A 104 20.61 -2.14 21.70
CA THR A 104 20.50 -3.30 20.79
C THR A 104 20.74 -4.64 21.50
N ARG A 105 20.45 -4.75 22.80
CA ARG A 105 20.44 -6.05 23.48
C ARG A 105 19.04 -6.65 23.43
N ASP A 106 18.88 -7.62 22.53
CA ASP A 106 17.94 -8.73 22.60
C ASP A 106 16.43 -8.49 22.40
N THR A 107 15.99 -7.34 21.86
CA THR A 107 14.59 -7.22 21.39
C THR A 107 14.55 -7.15 19.85
N PRO A 108 13.90 -8.08 19.14
CA PRO A 108 13.64 -7.92 17.71
C PRO A 108 12.84 -6.64 17.52
N VAL A 109 13.48 -5.58 17.01
CA VAL A 109 12.78 -4.31 16.88
C VAL A 109 11.71 -4.47 15.81
N ALA A 110 10.44 -4.45 16.24
CA ALA A 110 9.29 -4.65 15.39
C ALA A 110 9.28 -3.65 14.24
N TRP A 111 8.92 -4.12 13.05
CA TRP A 111 8.63 -3.24 11.92
C TRP A 111 7.46 -2.32 12.27
N SER A 112 7.73 -1.02 12.25
CA SER A 112 6.78 0.04 12.59
C SER A 112 6.53 0.99 11.43
N GLY A 113 6.78 0.58 10.18
CA GLY A 113 6.55 1.39 8.98
C GLY A 113 5.34 0.96 8.17
N HIS A 114 5.05 1.69 7.09
CA HIS A 114 4.16 1.26 6.02
C HIS A 114 4.96 1.10 4.72
N MET A 115 4.50 0.24 3.80
CA MET A 115 5.22 -0.02 2.56
C MET A 115 4.29 -0.10 1.37
N VAL A 116 4.65 0.63 0.31
CA VAL A 116 3.91 0.75 -0.95
C VAL A 116 4.80 0.37 -2.12
N VAL A 117 4.21 0.29 -3.32
CA VAL A 117 4.94 0.08 -4.58
C VAL A 117 4.89 1.35 -5.41
N LEU A 118 6.03 1.78 -5.96
CA LEU A 118 6.12 2.87 -6.93
C LEU A 118 6.40 2.29 -8.32
N VAL A 119 5.70 2.73 -9.36
CA VAL A 119 5.86 2.28 -10.75
C VAL A 119 5.26 3.30 -11.71
N ASP A 120 5.91 3.61 -12.84
CA ASP A 120 5.37 4.50 -13.88
C ASP A 120 4.83 5.85 -13.36
N SER A 121 5.48 6.45 -12.35
CA SER A 121 5.02 7.68 -11.66
C SER A 121 3.72 7.55 -10.86
N PHE A 122 3.33 6.32 -10.51
CA PHE A 122 2.23 6.03 -9.59
C PHE A 122 2.73 5.37 -8.30
N LEU A 123 2.01 5.64 -7.21
CA LEU A 123 2.04 4.90 -5.97
C LEU A 123 0.89 3.88 -5.97
N ILE A 124 1.16 2.66 -5.53
CA ILE A 124 0.19 1.59 -5.29
C ILE A 124 0.28 1.18 -3.83
N ASP A 125 -0.80 1.39 -3.08
CA ASP A 125 -0.96 0.89 -1.72
C ASP A 125 -1.98 -0.26 -1.71
N PRO A 126 -1.54 -1.52 -1.62
CA PRO A 126 -2.44 -2.66 -1.61
C PRO A 126 -3.09 -2.92 -0.25
N THR A 127 -2.85 -2.07 0.76
CA THR A 127 -3.20 -2.37 2.16
C THR A 127 -3.82 -1.19 2.91
N VAL A 128 -4.57 -0.35 2.21
CA VAL A 128 -5.35 0.76 2.80
C VAL A 128 -6.39 0.26 3.80
N TYR A 129 -6.75 -1.03 3.78
CA TYR A 129 -7.52 -1.68 4.85
C TYR A 129 -7.05 -1.34 6.27
N GLN A 130 -5.73 -1.21 6.50
CA GLN A 130 -5.16 -0.88 7.81
C GLN A 130 -5.57 0.51 8.32
N MET A 131 -5.97 1.39 7.40
CA MET A 131 -6.34 2.78 7.66
C MET A 131 -7.84 2.95 7.92
N ARG A 132 -8.68 1.95 7.63
CA ARG A 132 -10.14 2.02 7.86
C ARG A 132 -10.46 2.27 9.33
N ARG A 133 -11.37 3.19 9.60
CA ARG A 133 -11.89 3.52 10.94
C ARG A 133 -13.39 3.74 10.84
N PRO A 134 -14.16 3.66 11.95
CA PRO A 134 -15.58 4.04 11.95
C PRO A 134 -15.84 5.46 11.44
N ALA A 135 -14.84 6.34 11.53
CA ALA A 135 -14.92 7.69 11.00
C ALA A 135 -14.95 7.75 9.45
N TRP A 136 -14.52 6.71 8.72
CA TRP A 136 -14.48 6.63 7.26
C TRP A 136 -14.52 5.15 6.81
N GLU A 137 -15.59 4.45 7.14
CA GLU A 137 -15.65 3.00 6.94
C GLU A 137 -15.56 2.62 5.45
N GLY A 138 -16.05 3.49 4.56
CA GLY A 138 -16.03 3.33 3.11
C GLY A 138 -14.68 3.51 2.41
N LEU A 139 -13.55 3.69 3.12
CA LEU A 139 -12.25 3.77 2.42
C LEU A 139 -11.99 2.52 1.56
N PRO A 140 -11.43 2.66 0.34
CA PRO A 140 -11.07 1.53 -0.49
C PRO A 140 -10.00 0.66 0.18
N GLY A 141 -9.91 -0.62 -0.20
CA GLY A 141 -8.91 -1.54 0.34
C GLY A 141 -7.52 -1.32 -0.26
N MET A 142 -7.50 -0.85 -1.51
CA MET A 142 -6.32 -0.55 -2.30
C MET A 142 -6.47 0.81 -2.98
N MET A 143 -5.39 1.58 -3.02
CA MET A 143 -5.35 2.87 -3.71
C MET A 143 -4.18 2.98 -4.67
N VAL A 144 -4.41 3.70 -5.76
CA VAL A 144 -3.41 4.04 -6.76
C VAL A 144 -3.49 5.54 -7.02
N LEU A 145 -2.38 6.24 -6.86
CA LEU A 145 -2.32 7.70 -6.98
C LEU A 145 -1.09 8.12 -7.79
N PRO A 146 -1.15 9.23 -8.55
CA PRO A 146 0.05 9.80 -9.17
C PRO A 146 1.03 10.30 -8.10
N LEU A 147 2.32 10.32 -8.43
CA LEU A 147 3.38 10.91 -7.61
C LEU A 147 3.46 12.44 -7.80
N ASP A 148 2.33 13.11 -7.63
CA ASP A 148 2.14 14.53 -7.94
C ASP A 148 2.59 15.50 -6.84
N LEU A 149 2.88 15.00 -5.64
CA LEU A 149 3.38 15.82 -4.53
C LEU A 149 4.91 15.82 -4.40
N VAL A 150 5.63 15.13 -5.29
CA VAL A 150 7.10 15.10 -5.24
C VAL A 150 7.66 16.51 -5.41
N GLY A 151 8.40 16.99 -4.40
CA GLY A 151 8.96 18.34 -4.34
C GLY A 151 8.07 19.37 -3.65
N ALA A 152 6.87 18.99 -3.19
CA ALA A 152 6.04 19.84 -2.34
C ALA A 152 6.65 20.02 -0.93
N GLU A 153 6.08 20.94 -0.16
CA GLU A 153 6.55 21.22 1.20
C GLU A 153 6.52 19.96 2.09
N ARG A 154 7.62 19.76 2.83
CA ARG A 154 7.76 18.61 3.73
C ARG A 154 6.70 18.65 4.82
N GLN A 155 6.08 17.51 5.08
CA GLN A 155 5.15 17.35 6.18
C GLN A 155 5.78 16.46 7.25
N LEU A 156 5.75 16.90 8.51
CA LEU A 156 6.41 16.20 9.62
C LEU A 156 7.90 15.91 9.36
N GLY A 157 8.56 16.75 8.56
CA GLY A 157 9.94 16.52 8.14
C GLY A 157 10.12 15.35 7.18
N LEU A 158 9.09 14.92 6.45
CA LEU A 158 9.15 13.87 5.43
C LEU A 158 8.65 14.42 4.09
N ASP A 159 9.16 13.87 2.99
CA ASP A 159 8.82 14.32 1.64
C ASP A 159 7.48 13.71 1.20
N PRO A 160 6.47 14.51 0.83
CA PRO A 160 5.22 13.97 0.31
C PRO A 160 5.44 13.33 -1.07
N LEU A 161 4.81 12.18 -1.28
CA LEU A 161 4.89 11.44 -2.54
C LEU A 161 3.60 11.59 -3.35
N ALA A 162 2.48 11.33 -2.70
CA ALA A 162 1.14 11.37 -3.27
C ALA A 162 0.14 11.72 -2.18
N GLY A 163 -1.00 12.26 -2.57
CA GLY A 163 -2.10 12.51 -1.67
C GLY A 163 -3.42 12.60 -2.39
N THR A 164 -4.50 12.54 -1.63
CA THR A 164 -5.84 12.79 -2.13
C THR A 164 -6.68 13.43 -1.06
N GLU A 165 -7.67 14.18 -1.51
CA GLU A 165 -8.78 14.65 -0.70
C GLU A 165 -10.05 14.23 -1.42
N ALA A 166 -10.94 13.51 -0.73
CA ALA A 166 -12.23 13.12 -1.28
C ALA A 166 -13.30 13.07 -0.18
N LEU A 167 -14.55 13.02 -0.62
CA LEU A 167 -15.68 12.72 0.25
C LEU A 167 -15.87 11.21 0.32
N TRP A 168 -15.83 10.67 1.53
CA TRP A 168 -16.19 9.29 1.83
C TRP A 168 -17.25 9.30 2.93
N ASP A 169 -18.42 8.72 2.66
CA ASP A 169 -19.55 8.69 3.58
C ASP A 169 -19.94 10.10 4.11
N ASP A 170 -20.02 11.07 3.19
CA ASP A 170 -20.28 12.50 3.46
C ASP A 170 -19.22 13.20 4.34
N LYS A 171 -18.08 12.56 4.55
CA LYS A 171 -16.96 13.12 5.31
C LYS A 171 -15.81 13.41 4.38
N ARG A 172 -15.29 14.63 4.50
CA ARG A 172 -14.07 15.03 3.81
C ARG A 172 -12.90 14.32 4.48
N VAL A 173 -12.20 13.46 3.75
CA VAL A 173 -10.99 12.80 4.25
C VAL A 173 -9.81 13.24 3.38
N VAL A 174 -8.68 13.47 4.03
CA VAL A 174 -7.39 13.78 3.40
C VAL A 174 -6.45 12.63 3.70
N MET A 175 -5.83 12.09 2.66
CA MET A 175 -4.82 11.04 2.78
C MET A 175 -3.52 11.50 2.12
N ILE A 176 -2.39 11.29 2.79
CA ILE A 176 -1.06 11.68 2.29
C ILE A 176 -0.05 10.59 2.62
N TRP A 177 0.70 10.14 1.61
CA TRP A 177 1.82 9.22 1.76
C TRP A 177 3.12 10.00 1.75
N LEU A 178 3.87 9.92 2.85
CA LEU A 178 5.14 10.61 3.04
C LEU A 178 6.29 9.60 2.96
N ALA A 179 7.29 9.88 2.13
CA ALA A 179 8.48 9.05 1.97
C ALA A 179 9.25 8.91 3.29
N GLN A 180 9.68 7.69 3.57
CA GLN A 180 10.55 7.37 4.69
C GLN A 180 11.75 6.56 4.24
N GLU A 181 12.86 6.73 4.94
CA GLU A 181 14.04 5.87 4.83
C GLU A 181 14.03 4.88 6.00
N ASN A 182 13.32 3.76 5.84
CA ASN A 182 13.29 2.69 6.84
C ASN A 182 13.48 1.33 6.17
N GLU A 183 14.62 0.68 6.40
CA GLU A 183 14.91 -0.62 5.79
C GLU A 183 14.62 -1.81 6.70
N ARG A 184 14.09 -1.61 7.92
CA ARG A 184 13.86 -2.70 8.88
C ARG A 184 12.84 -3.72 8.42
N TRP A 185 12.00 -3.40 7.43
CA TRP A 185 11.14 -4.40 6.79
C TRP A 185 11.94 -5.56 6.21
N ARG A 186 13.21 -5.38 5.82
CA ARG A 186 14.04 -6.46 5.24
C ARG A 186 14.20 -7.66 6.17
N SER A 187 14.14 -7.47 7.49
CA SER A 187 14.29 -8.53 8.49
C SER A 187 12.97 -9.17 8.96
N VAL A 188 11.81 -8.69 8.50
CA VAL A 188 10.54 -9.28 8.94
C VAL A 188 10.25 -10.61 8.26
N HIS A 189 9.50 -11.49 8.93
CA HIS A 189 9.11 -12.80 8.41
C HIS A 189 8.31 -12.74 7.09
N ASP A 190 7.70 -11.60 6.78
CA ASP A 190 6.93 -11.37 5.55
C ASP A 190 7.81 -11.18 4.30
N THR A 191 9.14 -11.07 4.44
CA THR A 191 10.06 -10.95 3.30
C THR A 191 10.42 -12.26 2.63
N ARG A 192 9.98 -13.41 3.16
CA ARG A 192 10.34 -14.72 2.62
C ARG A 192 9.69 -14.97 1.26
N ARG A 193 10.47 -15.45 0.28
CA ARG A 193 10.05 -15.60 -1.12
C ARG A 193 9.04 -16.73 -1.33
N ASP A 194 9.22 -17.83 -0.61
CA ASP A 194 8.31 -18.98 -0.61
C ASP A 194 6.86 -18.58 -0.28
N ARG A 195 6.67 -17.59 0.60
CA ARG A 195 5.33 -17.09 1.00
C ARG A 195 4.61 -16.29 -0.08
N ARG A 196 5.33 -15.73 -1.06
CA ARG A 196 4.74 -14.88 -2.12
C ARG A 196 4.85 -15.48 -3.52
N ALA A 197 5.76 -16.41 -3.76
CA ALA A 197 5.95 -17.01 -5.08
C ALA A 197 4.67 -17.67 -5.65
N PRO A 198 3.86 -18.43 -4.86
CA PRO A 198 2.59 -18.97 -5.35
C PRO A 198 1.59 -17.87 -5.76
N VAL A 199 1.51 -16.80 -4.96
CA VAL A 199 0.65 -15.64 -5.24
C VAL A 199 1.09 -14.92 -6.51
N VAL A 200 2.38 -14.62 -6.65
CA VAL A 200 2.92 -14.00 -7.87
C VAL A 200 2.63 -14.85 -9.10
N LYS A 201 2.75 -16.18 -9.02
CA LYS A 201 2.39 -17.09 -10.11
C LYS A 201 0.90 -16.98 -10.47
N ALA A 202 0.01 -16.94 -9.46
CA ALA A 202 -1.43 -16.79 -9.68
C ALA A 202 -1.77 -15.44 -10.35
N LEU A 203 -1.14 -14.35 -9.92
CA LEU A 203 -1.32 -13.02 -10.53
C LEU A 203 -0.86 -12.99 -12.00
N VAL A 204 0.32 -13.54 -12.30
CA VAL A 204 0.83 -13.64 -13.69
C VAL A 204 -0.13 -14.45 -14.57
N GLN A 205 -0.64 -15.58 -14.07
CA GLN A 205 -1.61 -16.41 -14.79
C GLN A 205 -2.95 -15.70 -15.01
N ALA A 206 -3.42 -14.91 -14.04
CA ALA A 206 -4.64 -14.11 -14.19
C ALA A 206 -4.45 -13.00 -15.22
N PHE A 207 -3.31 -12.30 -15.19
CA PHE A 207 -2.98 -11.25 -16.15
C PHE A 207 -2.89 -11.77 -17.59
N GLY A 208 -2.28 -12.94 -17.79
CA GLY A 208 -2.17 -13.55 -19.12
C GLY A 208 -3.48 -14.08 -19.70
N ARG A 209 -4.45 -14.44 -18.85
CA ARG A 209 -5.78 -14.92 -19.28
C ARG A 209 -6.77 -13.81 -19.58
N TRP A 210 -6.46 -12.58 -19.19
CA TRP A 210 -7.34 -11.45 -19.39
C TRP A 210 -7.35 -11.05 -20.87
N GLN A 211 -8.46 -11.34 -21.55
CA GLN A 211 -8.74 -10.84 -22.89
C GLN A 211 -9.37 -9.45 -22.81
N GLU A 212 -8.99 -8.55 -23.70
CA GLU A 212 -9.60 -7.22 -23.83
C GLU A 212 -11.03 -7.40 -24.36
N GLY A 213 -12.01 -7.48 -23.48
CA GLY A 213 -13.41 -7.65 -23.89
C GLY A 213 -14.26 -8.39 -22.87
N GLY A 214 -14.56 -7.72 -21.74
CA GLY A 214 -15.68 -8.07 -20.89
C GLY A 214 -16.48 -6.79 -20.65
N ASN A 215 -17.44 -6.52 -21.54
CA ASN A 215 -18.48 -5.51 -21.32
C ASN A 215 -19.34 -5.88 -20.12
#